data_AF-A0A1M7IQE0-F1
#
_entry.id   AF-A0A1M7IQE0-F1
#
_cell.length_a   1.000
_cell.length_b   1.000
_cell.length_c   1.000
_cell.angle_alpha   90.00
_cell.angle_beta   90.00
_cell.angle_gamma   90.00
#
_symmetry.space_group_name_H-M   'P 1'
#
loop_
_entity.id
_entity.type
_entity.pdbx_description
1 polymer ?
#
loop_
_entity_poly.entity_id
_entity_poly.type
_entity_poly.pdbx_seq_one_letter_code
_entity_poly.pdbx_strand_id
1 'polypeptide(L)'
;MKVLIPLLLALSFATPAGALEAIGEIRANLDGEELNWKVLRQDDGSAMVQITDIGPLTMIELHALGDGSISIGLIFHGKPSGDTPPAGLTIEIRPDRGALAGAVWESEDESPQMSIDLLDLEDERRIQANFSATLCRRDAPDDCRDVEGRIDTSLGAGP
;
A
#
# COMPACT_ATOMS: atom_id res chain seq x y z
N MET A 1 22.37 51.33 37.80
CA MET A 1 22.01 50.41 36.71
C MET A 1 22.52 49.02 37.07
N LYS A 2 21.63 48.03 37.16
CA LYS A 2 21.91 46.63 37.57
C LYS A 2 21.88 45.77 36.30
N VAL A 3 22.99 45.14 35.96
CA VAL A 3 23.11 44.26 34.77
C VAL A 3 22.80 42.83 35.21
N LEU A 4 21.77 42.23 34.61
CA LEU A 4 21.39 40.82 34.79
C LEU A 4 22.08 39.97 33.71
N ILE A 5 22.78 38.92 34.13
CA ILE A 5 23.40 37.89 33.28
C ILE A 5 22.36 36.77 33.07
N PRO A 6 22.03 36.35 31.84
CA PRO A 6 21.10 35.25 31.63
C PRO A 6 21.83 33.90 31.63
N LEU A 7 21.21 32.94 32.31
CA LEU A 7 21.59 31.54 32.45
C LEU A 7 21.16 30.79 31.17
N LEU A 8 22.11 30.23 30.41
CA LEU A 8 21.86 29.39 29.23
C LEU A 8 21.47 27.97 29.69
N LEU A 9 20.18 27.64 29.60
CA LEU A 9 19.65 26.28 29.73
C LEU A 9 19.95 25.50 28.44
N ALA A 10 20.85 24.52 28.52
CA ALA A 10 21.06 23.54 27.47
C ALA A 10 19.86 22.57 27.45
N LEU A 11 18.97 22.72 26.47
CA LEU A 11 17.95 21.72 26.16
C LEU A 11 18.60 20.59 25.36
N SER A 12 18.72 19.42 25.98
CA SER A 12 19.01 18.17 25.29
C SER A 12 17.78 17.78 24.45
N PHE A 13 17.90 17.85 23.14
CA PHE A 13 16.89 17.34 22.20
C PHE A 13 16.90 15.80 22.28
N ALA A 14 15.84 15.20 22.82
CA ALA A 14 15.57 13.79 22.61
C ALA A 14 15.24 13.61 21.11
N THR A 15 16.07 12.86 20.39
CA THR A 15 15.76 12.47 19.01
C THR A 15 14.51 11.60 19.04
N PRO A 16 13.48 11.89 18.23
CA PRO A 16 12.30 11.04 18.15
C PRO A 16 12.73 9.66 17.64
N ALA A 17 12.18 8.61 18.26
CA ALA A 17 12.29 7.24 17.77
C ALA A 17 11.84 7.20 16.30
N GLY A 18 12.62 6.52 15.45
CA GLY A 18 12.44 6.51 14.00
C GLY A 18 11.00 6.20 13.60
N ALA A 19 10.36 7.15 12.93
CA ALA A 19 9.14 6.86 12.19
C ALA A 19 9.53 6.09 10.92
N LEU A 20 8.86 4.97 10.64
CA LEU A 20 9.06 4.21 9.41
C LEU A 20 8.99 5.13 8.18
N GLU A 21 9.89 4.93 7.23
CA GLU A 21 9.97 5.74 6.03
C GLU A 21 8.82 5.38 5.08
N ALA A 22 8.00 6.35 4.69
CA ALA A 22 6.99 6.15 3.66
C ALA A 22 7.66 6.17 2.27
N ILE A 23 7.50 5.08 1.53
CA ILE A 23 8.10 4.86 0.20
C ILE A 23 7.08 4.90 -0.95
N GLY A 24 5.82 5.12 -0.60
CA GLY A 24 4.73 5.25 -1.55
C GLY A 24 3.38 5.39 -0.88
N GLU A 25 2.35 5.46 -1.71
CA GLU A 25 0.97 5.60 -1.29
C GLU A 25 0.03 4.75 -2.13
N ILE A 26 -1.08 4.36 -1.51
CA ILE A 26 -2.24 3.77 -2.17
C ILE A 26 -3.44 4.63 -1.80
N ARG A 27 -4.20 5.05 -2.79
CA ARG A 27 -5.43 5.82 -2.61
C ARG A 27 -6.57 5.06 -3.25
N ALA A 28 -7.73 5.02 -2.59
CA ALA A 28 -8.92 4.43 -3.17
C ALA A 28 -10.18 5.18 -2.76
N ASN A 29 -11.21 5.09 -3.57
CA ASN A 29 -12.57 5.45 -3.24
C ASN A 29 -13.37 4.15 -3.09
N LEU A 30 -13.89 3.87 -1.90
CA LEU A 30 -14.76 2.73 -1.62
C LEU A 30 -16.16 3.25 -1.30
N ASP A 31 -17.12 3.06 -2.21
CA ASP A 31 -18.50 3.55 -2.08
C ASP A 31 -18.63 5.04 -1.72
N GLY A 32 -17.82 5.89 -2.37
CA GLY A 32 -17.80 7.33 -2.10
C GLY A 32 -16.91 7.76 -0.94
N GLU A 33 -16.36 6.82 -0.15
CA GLU A 33 -15.39 7.14 0.90
C GLU A 33 -13.96 7.11 0.36
N GLU A 34 -13.28 8.26 0.37
CA GLU A 34 -11.85 8.34 0.05
C GLU A 34 -11.01 7.79 1.20
N LEU A 35 -10.11 6.86 0.88
CA LEU A 35 -9.18 6.20 1.79
C LEU A 35 -7.74 6.37 1.27
N ASN A 36 -6.80 6.59 2.20
CA ASN A 36 -5.38 6.74 1.90
C ASN A 36 -4.53 5.84 2.81
N TRP A 37 -3.60 5.14 2.20
CA TRP A 37 -2.59 4.34 2.88
C TRP A 37 -1.20 4.71 2.40
N LYS A 38 -0.23 4.57 3.31
CA LYS A 38 1.20 4.70 3.02
C LYS A 38 1.83 3.33 2.96
N VAL A 39 2.63 3.10 1.94
CA VAL A 39 3.52 1.95 1.86
C VAL A 39 4.78 2.32 2.64
N LEU A 40 5.11 1.54 3.65
CA LEU A 40 6.23 1.83 4.55
C LEU A 40 7.41 0.90 4.24
N ARG A 41 8.62 1.42 4.44
CA ARG A 41 9.84 0.62 4.56
C ARG A 41 10.01 0.20 6.01
N GLN A 42 10.24 -1.10 6.22
CA GLN A 42 10.52 -1.71 7.51
C GLN A 42 11.98 -1.48 7.93
N ASP A 43 12.26 -1.66 9.21
CA ASP A 43 13.58 -1.40 9.81
C ASP A 43 14.69 -2.33 9.28
N ASP A 44 14.34 -3.50 8.76
CA ASP A 44 15.26 -4.44 8.11
C ASP A 44 15.56 -4.08 6.63
N GLY A 45 15.00 -2.96 6.16
CA GLY A 45 15.12 -2.50 4.77
C GLY A 45 14.09 -3.12 3.83
N SER A 46 13.31 -4.11 4.27
CA SER A 46 12.21 -4.67 3.48
C SER A 46 11.11 -3.62 3.29
N ALA A 47 10.52 -3.57 2.10
CA ALA A 47 9.30 -2.80 1.91
C ALA A 47 8.13 -3.60 2.50
N MET A 48 7.00 -2.95 2.79
CA MET A 48 5.69 -3.62 2.85
C MET A 48 5.25 -4.14 1.46
N VAL A 49 6.21 -4.44 0.59
CA VAL A 49 6.05 -5.03 -0.72
C VAL A 49 6.97 -6.24 -0.79
N GLN A 50 6.43 -7.39 -1.14
CA GLN A 50 7.16 -8.63 -1.30
C GLN A 50 7.05 -9.11 -2.74
N ILE A 51 8.18 -9.50 -3.33
CA ILE A 51 8.22 -10.10 -4.67
C ILE A 51 8.77 -11.51 -4.51
N THR A 52 7.97 -12.50 -4.91
CA THR A 52 8.28 -13.93 -4.75
C THR A 52 8.18 -14.65 -6.09
N ASP A 53 9.23 -15.35 -6.48
CA ASP A 53 9.22 -16.22 -7.66
C ASP A 53 8.88 -17.67 -7.25
N ILE A 54 7.83 -18.23 -7.87
CA ILE A 54 7.33 -19.58 -7.62
C ILE A 54 7.25 -20.33 -8.95
N GLY A 55 8.35 -21.00 -9.32
CA GLY A 55 8.42 -21.70 -10.60
C GLY A 55 8.28 -20.71 -11.77
N PRO A 56 7.25 -20.85 -12.64
CA PRO A 56 6.99 -19.91 -13.73
C PRO A 56 6.18 -18.69 -13.31
N LEU A 57 5.79 -18.57 -12.04
CA LEU A 57 4.97 -17.47 -11.53
C LEU A 57 5.84 -16.45 -10.79
N THR A 58 5.53 -15.17 -10.95
CA THR A 58 6.03 -14.12 -10.08
C THR A 58 4.86 -13.49 -9.35
N MET A 59 4.94 -13.41 -8.03
CA MET A 59 3.92 -12.84 -7.16
C MET A 59 4.43 -11.54 -6.56
N ILE A 60 3.62 -10.48 -6.60
CA ILE A 60 3.88 -9.21 -5.93
C ILE A 60 2.78 -8.98 -4.91
N GLU A 61 3.14 -8.94 -3.63
CA GLU A 61 2.22 -8.63 -2.53
C GLU A 61 2.52 -7.24 -2.01
N LEU A 62 1.54 -6.35 -2.01
CA LEU A 62 1.64 -5.00 -1.48
C LEU A 62 0.75 -4.87 -0.25
N HIS A 63 1.31 -4.33 0.82
CA HIS A 63 0.59 -3.97 2.03
C HIS A 63 0.83 -2.49 2.34
N ALA A 64 -0.22 -1.79 2.80
CA ALA A 64 -0.12 -0.40 3.21
C ALA A 64 -1.01 -0.10 4.42
N LEU A 65 -0.62 0.91 5.20
CA LEU A 65 -1.29 1.33 6.44
C LEU A 65 -1.64 2.82 6.39
N GLY A 66 -2.73 3.21 7.06
CA GLY A 66 -3.20 4.60 7.08
C GLY A 66 -4.61 4.69 7.60
N ASP A 67 -5.57 4.91 6.71
CA ASP A 67 -7.01 4.87 7.00
C ASP A 67 -7.52 3.43 7.20
N GLY A 68 -6.81 2.64 7.99
CA GLY A 68 -6.92 1.19 8.09
C GLY A 68 -5.77 0.48 7.40
N SER A 69 -6.07 -0.67 6.79
CA SER A 69 -5.10 -1.47 6.03
C SER A 69 -5.64 -1.87 4.66
N ILE A 70 -4.74 -1.97 3.69
CA ILE A 70 -5.00 -2.53 2.37
C ILE A 70 -3.92 -3.56 2.03
N SER A 71 -4.35 -4.66 1.41
CA SER A 71 -3.49 -5.70 0.85
C SER A 71 -3.86 -5.91 -0.61
N ILE A 72 -2.88 -5.91 -1.51
CA ILE A 72 -3.07 -6.15 -2.94
C ILE A 72 -2.10 -7.25 -3.37
N GLY A 73 -2.61 -8.35 -3.88
CA GLY A 73 -1.83 -9.45 -4.43
C GLY A 73 -1.88 -9.45 -5.95
N LEU A 74 -0.73 -9.54 -6.62
CA LEU A 74 -0.60 -9.65 -8.06
C LEU A 74 0.12 -10.95 -8.41
N ILE A 75 -0.40 -11.69 -9.39
CA ILE A 75 0.22 -12.91 -9.90
C ILE A 75 0.50 -12.71 -11.39
N PHE A 76 1.73 -12.94 -11.82
CA PHE A 76 2.15 -12.87 -13.21
C PHE A 76 2.65 -14.24 -13.71
N HIS A 77 2.41 -14.52 -14.99
CA HIS A 77 3.10 -15.61 -15.69
C HIS A 77 4.44 -15.10 -16.23
N GLY A 78 5.54 -15.63 -15.71
CA GLY A 78 6.89 -15.17 -16.02
C GLY A 78 7.21 -13.81 -15.42
N LYS A 79 8.20 -13.12 -16.01
CA LYS A 79 8.67 -11.82 -15.52
C LYS A 79 7.57 -10.76 -15.66
N PRO A 80 7.16 -10.08 -14.57
CA PRO A 80 6.21 -8.98 -14.64
C PRO A 80 6.72 -7.84 -15.54
N SER A 81 5.81 -7.22 -16.28
CA SER A 81 6.09 -6.04 -17.09
C SER A 81 4.86 -5.15 -17.15
N GLY A 82 5.03 -3.84 -17.39
CA GLY A 82 3.89 -2.92 -17.49
C GLY A 82 2.91 -3.27 -18.61
N ASP A 83 3.38 -3.92 -19.67
CA ASP A 83 2.56 -4.31 -20.82
C ASP A 83 1.83 -5.65 -20.63
N THR A 84 2.15 -6.38 -19.56
CA THR A 84 1.55 -7.69 -19.25
C THR A 84 0.55 -7.52 -18.10
N PRO A 85 -0.76 -7.74 -18.31
CA PRO A 85 -1.70 -7.73 -17.20
C PRO A 85 -1.39 -8.88 -16.24
N PRO A 86 -1.65 -8.71 -14.93
CA PRO A 86 -1.54 -9.81 -13.98
C PRO A 86 -2.53 -10.93 -14.35
N ALA A 87 -2.08 -12.18 -14.22
CA ALA A 87 -2.89 -13.38 -14.36
C ALA A 87 -3.86 -13.58 -13.18
N GLY A 88 -3.56 -12.96 -12.03
CA GLY A 88 -4.45 -12.93 -10.87
C GLY A 88 -4.25 -11.64 -10.08
N LEU A 89 -5.34 -11.10 -9.55
CA LEU A 89 -5.37 -9.90 -8.74
C LEU A 89 -6.30 -10.13 -7.55
N THR A 90 -5.83 -9.87 -6.34
CA THR A 90 -6.63 -9.89 -5.12
C THR A 90 -6.50 -8.56 -4.39
N ILE A 91 -7.60 -8.09 -3.81
CA ILE A 91 -7.65 -6.84 -3.04
C ILE A 91 -8.40 -7.11 -1.75
N GLU A 92 -7.80 -6.77 -0.62
CA GLU A 92 -8.44 -6.76 0.69
C GLU A 92 -8.29 -5.38 1.33
N ILE A 93 -9.40 -4.80 1.79
CA ILE A 93 -9.43 -3.50 2.48
C ILE A 93 -10.11 -3.67 3.83
N ARG A 94 -9.49 -3.11 4.87
CA ARG A 94 -10.09 -2.96 6.21
C ARG A 94 -9.98 -1.51 6.64
N PRO A 95 -11.05 -0.70 6.49
CA PRO A 95 -11.06 0.70 6.92
C PRO A 95 -11.09 0.83 8.46
N ASP A 96 -10.38 1.82 9.01
CA ASP A 96 -10.43 2.16 10.44
C ASP A 96 -11.33 3.38 10.75
N ARG A 97 -11.88 4.01 9.71
CA ARG A 97 -12.73 5.20 9.82
C ARG A 97 -13.92 5.15 8.87
N GLY A 98 -14.84 6.10 9.08
CA GLY A 98 -16.03 6.28 8.23
C GLY A 98 -17.11 5.24 8.44
N ALA A 99 -17.99 5.12 7.45
CA ALA A 99 -19.19 4.28 7.56
C ALA A 99 -18.88 2.78 7.43
N LEU A 100 -17.73 2.46 6.83
CA LEU A 100 -17.30 1.09 6.53
C LEU A 100 -16.26 0.57 7.53
N ALA A 101 -16.00 1.32 8.61
CA ALA A 101 -14.98 1.02 9.61
C ALA A 101 -15.17 -0.35 10.27
N GLY A 102 -14.07 -1.09 10.44
CA GLY A 102 -14.03 -2.37 11.16
C GLY A 102 -14.48 -3.59 10.34
N ALA A 103 -15.07 -3.39 9.16
CA ALA A 103 -15.39 -4.46 8.23
C ALA A 103 -14.18 -4.82 7.36
N VAL A 104 -14.16 -6.06 6.86
CA VAL A 104 -13.19 -6.49 5.84
C VAL A 104 -13.90 -6.67 4.52
N TRP A 105 -13.36 -6.04 3.49
CA TRP A 105 -13.87 -6.01 2.12
C TRP A 105 -12.86 -6.71 1.21
N GLU A 106 -13.29 -7.72 0.47
CA GLU A 106 -12.40 -8.55 -0.34
C GLU A 106 -12.94 -8.69 -1.77
N SER A 107 -12.03 -8.68 -2.75
CA SER A 107 -12.36 -8.94 -4.14
C SER A 107 -12.74 -10.41 -4.31
N GLU A 108 -13.80 -10.69 -5.07
CA GLU A 108 -14.08 -12.04 -5.53
C GLU A 108 -13.10 -12.45 -6.64
N ASP A 109 -12.96 -13.76 -6.88
CA ASP A 109 -12.06 -14.33 -7.89
C ASP A 109 -12.36 -13.84 -9.32
N GLU A 110 -13.58 -13.36 -9.57
CA GLU A 110 -13.98 -12.76 -10.82
C GLU A 110 -14.06 -11.23 -10.66
N SER A 111 -13.27 -10.49 -11.43
CA SER A 111 -13.48 -9.06 -11.81
C SER A 111 -12.65 -7.93 -11.20
N PRO A 112 -11.53 -8.11 -10.47
CA PRO A 112 -10.64 -6.97 -10.24
C PRO A 112 -9.83 -6.67 -11.50
N GLN A 113 -9.80 -5.40 -11.91
CA GLN A 113 -9.06 -4.90 -13.07
C GLN A 113 -7.89 -4.03 -12.60
N MET A 114 -6.77 -4.11 -13.31
CA MET A 114 -5.62 -3.25 -13.07
C MET A 114 -5.00 -2.81 -14.40
N SER A 115 -4.75 -1.50 -14.50
CA SER A 115 -3.96 -0.88 -15.56
C SER A 115 -2.65 -0.42 -14.96
N ILE A 116 -1.54 -1.02 -15.41
CA ILE A 116 -0.20 -0.70 -14.94
C ILE A 116 0.37 0.38 -15.85
N ASP A 117 0.59 1.58 -15.30
CA ASP A 117 1.19 2.70 -16.02
C ASP A 117 2.73 2.57 -16.03
N LEU A 118 3.29 2.03 -14.94
CA LEU A 118 4.72 1.79 -14.77
C LEU A 118 4.93 0.56 -13.90
N LEU A 119 5.76 -0.37 -14.36
CA LEU A 119 6.32 -1.43 -13.52
C LEU A 119 7.79 -1.63 -13.88
N ASP A 120 8.65 -1.17 -12.97
CA ASP A 120 10.08 -1.36 -13.03
C ASP A 120 10.51 -2.24 -11.85
N LEU A 121 11.23 -3.32 -12.15
CA LEU A 121 11.77 -4.27 -11.16
C LEU A 121 13.29 -4.21 -11.03
N GLU A 122 13.97 -3.45 -11.91
CA GLU A 122 15.43 -3.45 -12.02
C GLU A 122 16.04 -2.17 -11.44
N ASP A 123 15.71 -1.00 -12.02
CA ASP A 123 16.38 0.26 -11.75
C ASP A 123 15.78 0.97 -10.52
N GLU A 124 14.68 1.72 -10.71
CA GLU A 124 14.05 2.52 -9.66
C GLU A 124 13.13 1.68 -8.76
N ARG A 125 12.82 0.45 -9.19
CA ARG A 125 11.95 -0.50 -8.48
C ARG A 125 10.67 0.18 -8.02
N ARG A 126 9.77 0.44 -8.97
CA ARG A 126 8.56 1.23 -8.76
C ARG A 126 7.37 0.62 -9.49
N ILE A 127 6.20 0.74 -8.88
CA ILE A 127 4.93 0.45 -9.51
C ILE A 127 4.03 1.69 -9.47
N GLN A 128 3.43 2.00 -10.62
CA GLN A 128 2.29 2.92 -10.73
C GLN A 128 1.18 2.18 -11.47
N ALA A 129 0.00 2.11 -10.84
CA ALA A 129 -1.13 1.41 -11.42
C ALA A 129 -2.44 2.01 -10.94
N ASN A 130 -3.47 1.92 -11.78
CA ASN A 130 -4.85 2.15 -11.39
C ASN A 130 -5.54 0.80 -11.27
N PHE A 131 -6.40 0.65 -10.27
CA PHE A 131 -7.19 -0.55 -10.08
C PHE A 131 -8.67 -0.22 -9.89
N SER A 132 -9.52 -1.15 -10.31
CA SER A 132 -10.94 -1.12 -10.01
C SER A 132 -11.43 -2.52 -9.71
N ALA A 133 -12.36 -2.66 -8.77
CA ALA A 133 -12.94 -3.96 -8.43
C ALA A 133 -14.30 -3.76 -7.76
N THR A 134 -15.04 -4.86 -7.64
CA THR A 134 -16.14 -4.95 -6.69
C THR A 134 -15.63 -5.74 -5.48
N LEU A 135 -15.73 -5.17 -4.28
CA LEU A 135 -15.36 -5.80 -3.03
C LEU A 135 -16.61 -6.16 -2.23
N CYS A 136 -16.69 -7.40 -1.77
CA CYS A 136 -17.78 -7.87 -0.94
C CYS A 136 -17.34 -7.94 0.51
N ARG A 137 -18.27 -7.68 1.44
CA ARG A 137 -17.97 -7.72 2.87
C ARG A 137 -17.85 -9.17 3.32
N ARG A 138 -16.73 -9.52 3.97
CA ARG A 138 -16.44 -10.90 4.39
C ARG A 138 -17.53 -11.52 5.29
N ASP A 139 -18.11 -10.73 6.19
CA ASP A 139 -19.14 -11.19 7.12
C ASP A 139 -20.58 -11.08 6.57
N ALA A 140 -20.74 -10.46 5.39
CA ALA A 140 -22.00 -10.37 4.66
C ALA A 140 -21.71 -10.34 3.14
N PRO A 141 -21.48 -11.51 2.51
CA PRO A 141 -21.02 -11.59 1.12
C PRO A 141 -21.97 -10.97 0.08
N ASP A 142 -23.24 -10.76 0.43
CA ASP A 142 -24.22 -10.07 -0.42
C ASP A 142 -24.08 -8.52 -0.39
N ASP A 143 -23.28 -7.96 0.52
CA ASP A 143 -22.99 -6.52 0.62
C ASP A 143 -21.69 -6.21 -0.13
N CYS A 144 -21.82 -5.82 -1.39
CA CYS A 144 -20.69 -5.52 -2.27
C CYS A 144 -20.68 -4.05 -2.67
N ARG A 145 -19.46 -3.51 -2.81
CA ARG A 145 -19.18 -2.11 -3.12
C ARG A 145 -18.11 -2.01 -4.17
N ASP A 146 -18.25 -1.04 -5.07
CA ASP A 146 -17.20 -0.76 -6.02
C ASP A 146 -16.06 0.02 -5.36
N VAL A 147 -14.84 -0.33 -5.78
CA VAL A 147 -13.62 0.37 -5.41
C VAL A 147 -12.88 0.79 -6.66
N GLU A 148 -12.39 2.02 -6.66
CA GLU A 148 -11.43 2.53 -7.65
C GLU A 148 -10.25 3.14 -6.92
N GLY A 149 -9.03 2.88 -7.39
CA GLY A 149 -7.85 3.38 -6.70
C GLY A 149 -6.61 3.46 -7.57
N ARG A 150 -5.58 4.03 -6.96
CA ARG A 150 -4.27 4.24 -7.54
C ARG A 150 -3.19 3.79 -6.57
N ILE A 151 -2.22 3.07 -7.10
CA ILE A 151 -0.98 2.67 -6.45
C ILE A 151 0.13 3.56 -7.02
N ASP A 152 0.94 4.14 -6.15
CA ASP A 152 2.18 4.80 -6.53
C ASP A 152 3.25 4.56 -5.44
N THR A 153 4.08 3.53 -5.63
CA THR A 153 5.04 3.13 -4.60
C THR A 153 6.33 2.56 -5.17
N SER A 154 7.42 2.74 -4.42
CA SER A 154 8.60 1.91 -4.59
C SER A 154 8.33 0.48 -4.13
N LEU A 155 8.96 -0.49 -4.78
CA LEU A 155 8.97 -1.91 -4.47
C LEU A 155 10.13 -2.30 -3.53
N GLY A 156 10.89 -1.31 -3.04
CA GLY A 156 12.06 -1.53 -2.18
C GLY A 156 13.36 -1.82 -2.93
N ALA A 157 14.46 -1.94 -2.21
CA ALA A 157 15.72 -2.43 -2.78
C ALA A 157 15.64 -3.96 -2.93
N GLY A 158 16.22 -4.51 -3.99
CA GLY A 158 16.33 -5.95 -4.13
C GLY A 158 17.22 -6.59 -3.08
N PRO A 159 17.16 -7.92 -2.97
CA PRO A 159 18.21 -8.66 -2.26
C PRO A 159 19.59 -8.33 -2.83
#